data_AF-A0A4U3CLQ6-F1
#
_entry.id   AF-A0A4U3CLQ6-F1
#
_cell.length_a   1.000
_cell.length_b   1.000
_cell.length_c   1.000
_cell.angle_alpha   90.00
_cell.angle_beta   90.00
_cell.angle_gamma   90.00
#
_symmetry.space_group_name_H-M   'P 1'
#
loop_
_entity.id
_entity.type
_entity.pdbx_description
1 polymer ?
#
loop_
_entity_poly.entity_id
_entity_poly.type
_entity_poly.pdbx_seq_one_letter_code
_entity_poly.pdbx_strand_id
1 'polypeptide(L)'
;MPLLRATAVRLAELDVPPDRLECLSVLAVALLGEGWLREALEVVEEVLAGLDLAVEPGAVEPGRVLVDVHRVLAAAGDPRADDVARRAAEHLAERTARIRDATLRRGYLSTAVARELGRVAGTVRT
;
A
#
# COMPACT_ATOMS: atom_id res chain seq x y z
N MET A 1 7.69 -12.37 12.97
CA MET A 1 6.62 -11.46 13.43
C MET A 1 5.25 -12.16 13.48
N PRO A 2 4.94 -12.98 14.51
CA PRO A 2 3.72 -13.77 14.58
C PRO A 2 2.44 -12.96 14.87
N LEU A 3 2.56 -11.82 15.55
CA LEU A 3 1.40 -11.03 16.00
C LEU A 3 0.62 -10.39 14.83
N LEU A 4 1.30 -9.76 13.86
CA LEU A 4 0.64 -9.14 12.71
C LEU A 4 -0.10 -10.16 11.84
N ARG A 5 0.48 -11.36 11.65
CA ARG A 5 -0.18 -12.45 10.92
C ARG A 5 -1.41 -12.95 11.66
N ALA A 6 -1.33 -13.13 12.99
CA ALA A 6 -2.47 -13.52 13.81
C ALA A 6 -3.60 -12.47 13.77
N THR A 7 -3.26 -11.18 13.82
CA THR A 7 -4.24 -10.10 13.67
C THR A 7 -4.91 -10.12 12.30
N ALA A 8 -4.14 -10.29 11.22
CA ALA A 8 -4.69 -10.36 9.86
C ALA A 8 -5.68 -11.54 9.69
N VAL A 9 -5.38 -12.70 10.26
CA VAL A 9 -6.30 -13.86 10.28
C VAL A 9 -7.60 -13.52 11.00
N ARG A 10 -7.52 -12.91 12.18
CA ARG A 10 -8.69 -12.56 12.98
C ARG A 10 -9.57 -11.50 12.31
N LEU A 11 -8.98 -10.55 11.59
CA LEU A 11 -9.73 -9.56 10.80
C LEU A 11 -10.44 -10.19 9.60
N ALA A 12 -9.84 -11.21 8.99
CA ALA A 12 -10.50 -11.99 7.95
C ALA A 12 -11.75 -12.73 8.47
N GLU A 13 -11.67 -13.31 9.68
CA GLU A 13 -12.81 -13.95 10.34
C GLU A 13 -13.96 -12.98 10.66
N LEU A 14 -13.64 -11.70 10.82
CA LEU A 14 -14.60 -10.64 11.15
C LEU A 14 -15.16 -9.92 9.91
N ASP A 15 -14.79 -10.36 8.70
CA ASP A 15 -15.11 -9.71 7.43
C ASP A 15 -14.76 -8.21 7.44
N VAL A 16 -13.56 -7.89 7.94
CA VAL A 16 -12.96 -6.55 7.89
C VAL A 16 -11.80 -6.54 6.87
N PRO A 17 -12.08 -6.70 5.55
CA PRO A 17 -11.06 -6.79 4.51
C PRO A 17 -10.07 -5.61 4.48
N PRO A 18 -10.48 -4.36 4.78
CA PRO A 18 -9.58 -3.23 4.91
C PRO A 18 -8.41 -3.40 5.87
N ASP A 19 -8.73 -3.67 7.13
CA ASP A 19 -7.76 -3.73 8.22
C ASP A 19 -6.82 -4.92 8.03
N ARG A 20 -7.31 -5.99 7.37
CA ARG A 20 -6.49 -7.13 6.97
C ARG A 20 -5.39 -6.70 6.01
N LEU A 21 -5.71 -5.92 4.97
CA LEU A 21 -4.72 -5.46 3.97
C LEU A 21 -3.65 -4.58 4.61
N GLU A 22 -4.04 -3.70 5.54
CA GLU A 22 -3.11 -2.87 6.29
C GLU A 22 -2.18 -3.70 7.19
N CYS A 23 -2.72 -4.69 7.90
CA CYS A 23 -1.90 -5.59 8.72
C CYS A 23 -0.90 -6.39 7.88
N LEU A 24 -1.32 -6.88 6.72
CA LEU A 24 -0.45 -7.64 5.81
C LEU A 24 0.62 -6.75 5.16
N SER A 25 0.29 -5.51 4.76
CA SER A 25 1.29 -4.60 4.17
C SER A 25 2.39 -4.23 5.16
N VAL A 26 2.02 -3.99 6.43
CA VAL A 26 2.98 -3.73 7.51
C VAL A 26 3.84 -4.97 7.79
N LEU A 27 3.24 -6.16 7.79
CA LEU A 27 3.98 -7.42 7.96
C LEU A 27 5.01 -7.61 6.84
N ALA A 28 4.64 -7.38 5.59
CA ALA A 28 5.55 -7.53 4.45
C ALA A 28 6.78 -6.62 4.57
N VAL A 29 6.59 -5.36 4.95
CA VAL A 29 7.70 -4.41 5.17
C VAL A 29 8.56 -4.82 6.36
N ALA A 30 7.96 -5.32 7.44
CA ALA A 30 8.72 -5.81 8.59
C ALA A 30 9.60 -7.02 8.21
N LEU A 31 9.04 -7.98 7.45
CA LEU A 31 9.78 -9.15 6.94
C LEU A 31 10.95 -8.73 6.04
N LEU A 32 10.73 -7.75 5.16
CA LEU A 32 11.80 -7.18 4.34
C LEU A 32 12.91 -6.56 5.21
N GLY A 33 12.54 -5.80 6.26
CA GLY A 33 13.49 -5.17 7.17
C GLY A 33 14.38 -6.16 7.92
N GLU A 34 13.88 -7.37 8.17
CA GLU A 34 14.62 -8.50 8.76
C GLU A 34 15.43 -9.31 7.72
N GLY A 35 15.38 -8.93 6.44
CA GLY A 35 16.05 -9.61 5.33
C GLY A 35 15.33 -10.86 4.82
N TRP A 36 14.09 -11.12 5.26
CA TRP A 36 13.29 -12.29 4.87
C TRP A 36 12.48 -11.97 3.60
N LEU A 37 13.20 -11.75 2.50
CA LEU A 37 12.63 -11.27 1.24
C LEU A 37 11.57 -12.23 0.67
N ARG A 38 11.82 -13.53 0.74
CA ARG A 38 10.88 -14.54 0.20
C ARG A 38 9.56 -14.52 0.98
N GLU A 39 9.63 -14.48 2.30
CA GLU A 39 8.48 -14.40 3.19
C GLU A 39 7.73 -13.08 3.02
N ALA A 40 8.45 -11.98 2.78
CA ALA A 40 7.84 -10.69 2.45
C ALA A 40 7.05 -10.76 1.15
N LEU A 41 7.60 -11.41 0.11
CA LEU A 41 6.91 -11.61 -1.17
C LEU A 41 5.67 -12.49 -1.02
N GLU A 42 5.74 -13.57 -0.23
CA GLU A 42 4.57 -14.41 0.06
C GLU A 42 3.41 -13.60 0.66
N VAL A 43 3.71 -12.68 1.59
CA VAL A 43 2.70 -11.77 2.15
C VAL A 43 2.20 -10.77 1.11
N VAL A 44 3.07 -10.28 0.22
CA VAL A 44 2.66 -9.39 -0.87
C VAL A 44 1.66 -10.05 -1.81
N GLU A 45 1.81 -11.34 -2.12
CA GLU A 45 0.82 -12.06 -2.94
C GLU A 45 -0.58 -12.03 -2.30
N GLU A 46 -0.65 -12.21 -0.97
CA GLU A 46 -1.92 -12.12 -0.23
C GLU A 46 -2.53 -10.71 -0.31
N VAL A 47 -1.70 -9.66 -0.24
CA VAL A 47 -2.15 -8.27 -0.35
C VAL A 47 -2.64 -7.95 -1.76
N LEU A 48 -1.88 -8.33 -2.80
CA LEU A 48 -2.23 -8.07 -4.20
C LEU A 48 -3.58 -8.70 -4.56
N ALA A 49 -3.84 -9.93 -4.11
CA ALA A 49 -5.13 -10.60 -4.33
C ALA A 49 -6.32 -9.83 -3.74
N GLY A 50 -6.11 -9.03 -2.69
CA GLY A 50 -7.15 -8.21 -2.08
C GLY A 50 -7.20 -6.76 -2.58
N LEU A 51 -6.19 -6.27 -3.30
CA LEU A 51 -6.21 -4.91 -3.88
C LEU A 51 -7.27 -4.74 -4.99
N ASP A 52 -7.69 -5.84 -5.62
CA ASP A 52 -8.70 -5.81 -6.68
C ASP A 52 -10.13 -5.93 -6.12
N LEU A 53 -10.29 -6.14 -4.81
CA LEU A 53 -11.60 -6.13 -4.15
C LEU A 53 -12.03 -4.68 -3.95
N ALA A 54 -13.25 -4.34 -4.39
CA ALA A 54 -13.81 -3.02 -4.19
C ALA A 54 -13.94 -2.73 -2.69
N VAL A 55 -13.20 -1.74 -2.20
CA VAL A 55 -13.27 -1.32 -0.80
C VAL A 55 -14.09 -0.04 -0.70
N GLU A 56 -15.03 -0.03 0.24
CA GLU A 56 -15.83 1.16 0.55
C GLU A 56 -14.94 2.37 0.89
N PRO A 57 -15.25 3.57 0.36
CA PRO A 57 -14.46 4.77 0.64
C PRO A 57 -14.34 5.05 2.14
N GLY A 58 -13.10 5.16 2.63
CA GLY A 58 -12.81 5.47 4.04
C GLY A 58 -12.61 4.26 4.96
N ALA A 59 -12.70 3.04 4.43
CA ALA A 59 -12.45 1.83 5.21
C ALA A 59 -10.95 1.45 5.25
N VAL A 60 -10.16 1.80 4.22
CA VAL A 60 -8.68 1.67 4.18
C VAL A 60 -8.08 3.07 3.98
N GLU A 61 -6.80 3.24 4.31
CA GLU A 61 -5.92 4.23 3.68
C GLU A 61 -5.10 3.58 2.54
N PRO A 62 -5.67 3.41 1.31
CA PRO A 62 -5.06 2.57 0.26
C PRO A 62 -3.67 3.03 -0.13
N GLY A 63 -3.40 4.32 0.06
CA GLY A 63 -2.10 4.92 -0.19
C GLY A 63 -0.96 4.27 0.59
N ARG A 64 -1.20 3.86 1.85
CA ARG A 64 -0.14 3.23 2.66
C ARG A 64 0.17 1.81 2.19
N VAL A 65 -0.87 1.03 1.90
CA VAL A 65 -0.75 -0.33 1.38
C VAL A 65 0.04 -0.33 0.06
N LEU A 66 -0.28 0.58 -0.86
CA LEU A 66 0.42 0.72 -2.14
C LEU A 66 1.92 1.02 -1.96
N VAL A 67 2.27 1.92 -1.03
CA VAL A 67 3.67 2.25 -0.72
C VAL A 67 4.43 1.04 -0.17
N ASP A 68 3.83 0.34 0.80
CA ASP A 68 4.45 -0.79 1.47
C ASP A 68 4.65 -1.98 0.51
N VAL A 69 3.66 -2.29 -0.33
CA VAL A 69 3.76 -3.33 -1.36
C VAL A 69 4.82 -2.97 -2.41
N HIS A 70 4.81 -1.74 -2.94
CA HIS A 70 5.82 -1.31 -3.91
C HIS A 70 7.23 -1.47 -3.35
N ARG A 71 7.46 -1.10 -2.09
CA ARG A 71 8.78 -1.23 -1.46
C ARG A 71 9.30 -2.66 -1.49
N VAL A 72 8.46 -3.65 -1.19
CA VAL A 72 8.85 -5.07 -1.19
C VAL A 72 9.11 -5.57 -2.60
N LEU A 73 8.22 -5.27 -3.56
CA LEU A 73 8.38 -5.66 -4.96
C LEU A 73 9.64 -5.04 -5.60
N ALA A 74 9.87 -3.75 -5.36
CA ALA A 74 11.06 -3.05 -5.85
C ALA A 74 12.36 -3.61 -5.27
N ALA A 75 12.37 -3.98 -3.98
CA ALA A 75 13.52 -4.63 -3.35
C ALA A 75 13.82 -6.02 -3.94
N ALA A 76 12.79 -6.71 -4.46
CA ALA A 76 12.94 -7.98 -5.15
C ALA A 76 13.32 -7.84 -6.64
N GLY A 77 13.30 -6.61 -7.21
CA GLY A 77 13.39 -6.41 -8.65
C GLY A 77 12.19 -6.97 -9.43
N ASP A 78 11.04 -7.10 -8.77
CA ASP A 78 9.82 -7.65 -9.35
C ASP A 78 9.15 -6.63 -10.28
N PRO A 79 8.86 -6.98 -11.56
CA PRO A 79 8.28 -6.05 -12.53
C PRO A 79 6.89 -5.54 -12.13
N ARG A 80 6.17 -6.25 -11.25
CA ARG A 80 4.87 -5.78 -10.73
C ARG A 80 4.99 -4.52 -9.89
N ALA A 81 6.20 -4.12 -9.47
CA ALA A 81 6.43 -2.84 -8.84
C ALA A 81 5.91 -1.66 -9.70
N ASP A 82 6.07 -1.73 -11.02
CA ASP A 82 5.61 -0.68 -11.94
C ASP A 82 4.08 -0.54 -11.96
N ASP A 83 3.36 -1.66 -11.83
CA ASP A 83 1.90 -1.68 -11.76
C ASP A 83 1.41 -1.02 -10.47
N VAL A 84 2.04 -1.35 -9.34
CA VAL A 84 1.72 -0.74 -8.04
C VAL A 84 2.08 0.76 -8.05
N ALA A 85 3.16 1.14 -8.72
CA ALA A 85 3.55 2.54 -8.88
C ALA A 85 2.52 3.35 -9.69
N ARG A 86 1.96 2.77 -10.75
CA ARG A 86 0.85 3.38 -11.51
C ARG A 86 -0.41 3.54 -10.65
N ARG A 87 -0.81 2.50 -9.92
CA ARG A 87 -1.96 2.57 -8.98
C ARG A 87 -1.74 3.64 -7.90
N ALA A 88 -0.51 3.82 -7.41
CA ALA A 88 -0.17 4.89 -6.48
C ALA A 88 -0.31 6.29 -7.10
N ALA A 89 0.09 6.46 -8.37
CA ALA A 89 -0.07 7.70 -9.11
C ALA A 89 -1.55 8.06 -9.31
N GLU A 90 -2.36 7.09 -9.73
CA GLU A 90 -3.81 7.23 -9.90
C GLU A 90 -4.48 7.59 -8.57
N HIS A 91 -4.16 6.87 -7.49
CA HIS A 91 -4.68 7.17 -6.16
C HIS A 91 -4.34 8.59 -5.70
N LEU A 92 -3.08 9.01 -5.85
CA LEU A 92 -2.66 10.36 -5.48
C LEU A 92 -3.38 11.43 -6.31
N ALA A 93 -3.52 11.21 -7.62
CA ALA A 93 -4.22 12.12 -8.52
C ALA A 93 -5.70 12.25 -8.16
N GLU A 94 -6.39 11.14 -7.94
CA GLU A 94 -7.80 11.13 -7.54
C GLU A 94 -8.04 11.85 -6.20
N ARG A 95 -7.25 11.53 -5.18
CA ARG A 95 -7.37 12.18 -3.86
C ARG A 95 -7.14 13.67 -3.96
N THR A 96 -6.12 14.08 -4.71
CA THR A 96 -5.75 15.48 -4.93
C THR A 96 -6.85 16.23 -5.70
N ALA A 97 -7.47 15.60 -6.70
CA ALA A 97 -8.56 16.20 -7.49
C ALA A 97 -9.84 16.44 -6.68
N ARG A 98 -10.09 15.62 -5.64
CA ARG A 98 -11.23 15.82 -4.73
C ARG A 98 -11.06 17.04 -3.81
N ILE A 99 -9.83 17.51 -3.59
CA ILE A 99 -9.53 18.67 -2.73
C ILE A 99 -9.53 19.96 -3.57
N ARG A 100 -10.68 20.63 -3.62
CA ARG A 100 -10.88 21.85 -4.41
C ARG A 100 -10.05 23.03 -3.89
N ASP A 101 -9.97 23.20 -2.58
CA ASP A 101 -9.20 24.26 -1.94
C ASP A 101 -7.69 24.07 -2.14
N ALA A 102 -7.02 25.07 -2.71
CA ALA A 102 -5.61 24.99 -3.06
C ALA A 102 -4.68 24.91 -1.82
N THR A 103 -5.07 25.53 -0.70
CA THR A 103 -4.29 25.49 0.54
C THR A 103 -4.41 24.11 1.20
N LEU A 104 -5.62 23.56 1.28
CA LEU A 104 -5.82 22.19 1.78
C LEU A 104 -5.12 21.16 0.90
N ARG A 105 -5.16 21.34 -0.43
CA ARG A 105 -4.47 20.46 -1.37
C ARG A 105 -2.96 20.47 -1.17
N ARG A 106 -2.36 21.64 -0.97
CA ARG A 106 -0.92 21.74 -0.59
C ARG A 106 -0.64 21.09 0.75
N GLY A 107 -1.51 21.27 1.73
CA GLY A 107 -1.41 20.61 3.04
C GLY A 107 -1.41 19.08 2.90
N TYR A 108 -2.36 18.52 2.16
CA TYR A 108 -2.40 17.08 1.87
C TYR A 108 -1.12 16.58 1.20
N LEU A 109 -0.64 17.25 0.15
CA LEU A 109 0.58 16.88 -0.57
C LEU A 109 1.85 16.94 0.30
N SER A 110 1.83 17.71 1.41
CA SER A 110 2.94 17.77 2.36
C SER A 110 2.98 16.61 3.36
N THR A 111 1.87 15.86 3.49
CA THR A 111 1.78 14.72 4.41
C THR A 111 2.80 13.64 4.04
N ALA A 112 3.24 12.86 5.02
CA ALA A 112 4.23 11.80 4.81
C ALA A 112 3.76 10.78 3.76
N VAL A 113 2.49 10.36 3.83
CA VAL A 113 1.92 9.38 2.90
C VAL A 113 1.84 9.91 1.48
N ALA A 114 1.40 11.16 1.26
CA ALA A 114 1.33 11.76 -0.07
C ALA A 114 2.73 11.91 -0.70
N ARG A 115 3.76 12.25 0.10
CA ARG A 115 5.14 12.32 -0.36
C ARG A 115 5.75 10.96 -0.70
N GLU A 116 5.40 9.90 0.04
CA GLU A 116 5.80 8.53 -0.30
C GLU A 116 5.09 8.07 -1.58
N LEU A 117 3.78 8.31 -1.71
CA LEU A 117 3.03 8.01 -2.93
C LEU A 117 3.62 8.72 -4.15
N GLY A 118 4.00 10.01 -4.03
CA GLY A 118 4.65 10.75 -5.11
C GLY A 118 6.02 10.17 -5.49
N ARG A 119 6.79 9.67 -4.51
CA ARG A 119 8.06 8.99 -4.77
C ARG A 119 7.86 7.66 -5.49
N VAL A 120 6.90 6.86 -5.04
CA VAL A 120 6.51 5.61 -5.67
C VAL A 120 5.99 5.86 -7.09
N ALA A 121 5.09 6.82 -7.29
CA ALA A 121 4.59 7.18 -8.62
C ALA A 121 5.70 7.60 -9.59
N GLY A 122 6.77 8.23 -9.07
CA GLY A 122 7.92 8.65 -9.87
C GLY A 122 8.87 7.53 -10.30
N THR A 123 8.67 6.29 -9.87
CA THR A 123 9.52 5.15 -10.30
C THR A 123 9.11 4.59 -11.66
N VAL A 124 7.88 4.86 -12.12
CA VAL A 124 7.40 4.47 -13.45
C VAL A 124 8.27 5.16 -14.50
N ARG A 125 9.08 4.39 -15.23
CA ARG A 125 9.81 4.89 -16.39
C ARG A 125 8.82 5.02 -17.56
N THR A 126 8.66 6.24 -18.07
CA THR A 126 8.12 6.52 -19.42
C THR A 126 9.01 5.96 -20.49
#